data_AF-A0A7S2FBI9-F1
#
_entry.id   AF-A0A7S2FBI9-F1
#
_cell.length_a   1.000
_cell.length_b   1.000
_cell.length_c   1.000
_cell.angle_alpha   90.00
_cell.angle_beta   90.00
_cell.angle_gamma   90.00
#
_symmetry.space_group_name_H-M   'P 1'
#
loop_
_entity.id
_entity.type
_entity.pdbx_description
1 polymer ?
#
loop_
_entity_poly.entity_id
_entity_poly.type
_entity_poly.pdbx_seq_one_letter_code
_entity_poly.pdbx_strand_id
1 'polypeptide(L)'
;AEKFASHNPLEVVAACKEVSQFLEMQSPDEAIERLVSATFTRPAGAAEALAKDILKPHEAMNGGPLIELVGPRLEAFQDGLMQVSEEVLGKFREMLGIWAGSSHPCLARMAEVVRRGGGSLMPAKLSRPLRGGAAHAAGECRPCVFALRGICRNSESMCAYCHAEGHAKTKRV
;
A
#
# COMPACT_ATOMS: atom_id res chain seq x y z
N ALA A 1 5.43 28.76 16.86
CA ALA A 1 5.18 27.40 16.33
C ALA A 1 6.14 27.01 15.20
N GLU A 2 6.72 27.95 14.45
CA GLU A 2 7.57 27.65 13.27
C GLU A 2 8.98 27.09 13.56
N LYS A 3 9.49 27.20 14.80
CA LYS A 3 10.85 26.73 15.14
C LYS A 3 11.08 25.22 14.96
N PHE A 4 10.03 24.39 14.97
CA PHE A 4 10.16 22.93 14.90
C PHE A 4 10.35 22.37 13.48
N ALA A 5 10.34 23.21 12.44
CA ALA A 5 10.55 22.80 11.06
C ALA A 5 11.95 23.15 10.51
N SER A 6 12.89 23.55 11.37
CA SER A 6 14.22 23.95 10.91
C SER A 6 15.04 22.78 10.38
N HIS A 7 15.70 23.00 9.23
CA HIS A 7 16.70 22.08 8.68
C HIS A 7 18.13 22.38 9.18
N ASN A 8 18.30 23.40 10.03
CA ASN A 8 19.58 23.73 10.61
C ASN A 8 19.80 22.89 11.89
N PRO A 9 20.81 22.00 11.93
CA PRO A 9 21.03 21.12 13.08
C PRO A 9 21.25 21.89 14.39
N LEU A 10 21.83 23.09 14.34
CA LEU A 10 22.05 23.92 15.54
C LEU A 10 20.73 24.43 16.13
N GLU A 11 19.77 24.81 15.26
CA GLU A 11 18.44 25.24 15.69
C GLU A 11 17.63 24.07 16.26
N VAL A 12 17.78 22.87 15.69
CA VAL A 12 17.16 21.65 16.21
C VAL A 12 17.73 21.28 17.58
N VAL A 13 19.05 21.35 17.77
CA VAL A 13 19.67 21.15 19.09
C VAL A 13 19.11 22.14 20.11
N ALA A 14 19.02 23.42 19.77
CA ALA A 14 18.49 24.45 20.66
C ALA A 14 17.01 24.17 21.04
N ALA A 15 16.17 23.81 20.07
CA ALA A 15 14.79 23.44 20.32
C ALA A 15 14.66 22.17 21.19
N CYS A 16 15.49 21.15 20.94
CA CYS A 16 15.52 19.95 21.78
C CYS A 16 15.95 20.28 23.22
N LYS A 17 16.88 21.22 23.42
CA LYS A 17 17.27 21.69 24.75
C LYS A 17 16.11 22.38 25.46
N GLU A 18 15.41 23.30 24.80
CA GLU A 18 14.20 23.97 25.34
C GLU A 18 13.15 22.93 25.80
N VAL A 19 12.87 21.92 24.97
CA VAL A 19 11.92 20.85 25.29
C VAL A 19 12.43 19.98 26.46
N SER A 20 13.71 19.61 26.47
CA SER A 20 14.27 18.79 27.55
C SER A 20 14.26 19.49 28.91
N GLN A 21 14.45 20.83 28.91
CA GLN A 21 14.35 21.66 30.10
C GLN A 21 12.91 21.73 30.61
N PHE A 22 11.95 21.90 29.70
CA PHE A 22 10.52 21.86 30.05
C PHE A 22 10.09 20.52 30.65
N LEU A 23 10.70 19.42 30.21
CA LEU A 23 10.45 18.07 30.71
C LEU A 23 11.29 17.68 31.93
N GLU A 24 12.11 18.60 32.47
CA GLU A 24 12.98 18.38 33.64
C GLU A 24 13.88 17.13 33.51
N MET A 25 14.38 16.86 32.29
CA MET A 25 15.25 15.71 32.05
C MET A 25 16.62 15.89 32.72
N GLN A 26 17.13 14.83 33.36
CA GLN A 26 18.50 14.81 33.88
C GLN A 26 19.48 14.50 32.75
N SER A 27 20.47 15.39 32.54
CA SER A 27 21.57 15.23 31.57
C SER A 27 21.12 14.95 30.12
N PRO A 28 20.31 15.83 29.50
CA PRO A 28 19.75 15.57 28.17
C PRO A 28 20.77 15.69 27.02
N ASP A 29 21.94 16.28 27.24
CA ASP A 29 22.89 16.65 26.18
C ASP A 29 23.31 15.46 25.31
N GLU A 30 23.66 14.31 25.91
CA GLU A 30 24.09 13.12 25.17
C GLU A 30 22.94 12.52 24.33
N ALA A 31 21.72 12.53 24.88
CA ALA A 31 20.53 12.04 24.17
C ALA A 31 20.18 12.95 22.98
N ILE A 32 20.28 14.27 23.16
CA ILE A 32 20.04 15.28 22.12
C ILE A 32 21.09 15.15 21.02
N GLU A 33 22.37 15.05 21.37
CA GLU A 33 23.46 14.91 20.41
C GLU A 33 23.29 13.63 19.57
N ARG A 34 22.98 12.51 20.21
CA ARG A 34 22.70 11.25 19.51
C ARG A 34 21.49 11.35 18.58
N LEU A 35 20.40 11.99 19.02
CA LEU A 35 19.19 12.16 18.21
C LEU A 35 19.45 13.03 16.99
N VAL A 36 20.11 14.19 17.18
CA VAL A 36 20.45 15.11 16.09
C VAL A 36 21.43 14.45 15.13
N SER A 37 22.46 13.80 15.64
CA SER A 37 23.40 13.03 14.82
C SER A 37 22.67 11.96 14.00
N ALA A 38 21.77 11.17 14.60
CA ALA A 38 21.01 10.16 13.87
C ALA A 38 20.07 10.75 12.80
N THR A 39 19.52 11.95 13.04
CA THR A 39 18.57 12.59 12.12
C THR A 39 19.27 13.23 10.93
N PHE A 40 20.44 13.84 11.15
CA PHE A 40 21.17 14.59 10.12
C PHE A 40 22.30 13.78 9.45
N THR A 41 22.75 12.68 10.05
CA THR A 41 23.74 11.81 9.44
C THR A 41 23.05 10.86 8.47
N ARG A 42 23.38 10.98 7.19
CA ARG A 42 22.90 10.06 6.17
C ARG A 42 23.46 8.65 6.45
N PRO A 43 22.63 7.62 6.65
CA PRO A 43 23.12 6.28 6.92
C PRO A 43 23.89 5.73 5.71
N ALA A 44 24.86 4.84 5.98
CA ALA A 44 25.58 4.14 4.92
C ALA A 44 24.59 3.36 4.03
N GLY A 45 24.73 3.48 2.71
CA GLY A 45 23.82 2.87 1.74
C GLY A 45 22.47 3.57 1.55
N ALA A 46 22.25 4.74 2.18
CA ALA A 46 21.01 5.51 1.96
C ALA A 46 20.78 5.87 0.49
N ALA A 47 21.85 6.05 -0.30
CA ALA A 47 21.74 6.30 -1.74
C ALA A 47 21.16 5.09 -2.50
N GLU A 48 21.60 3.87 -2.18
CA GLU A 48 21.09 2.64 -2.79
C GLU A 48 19.68 2.31 -2.31
N ALA A 49 19.36 2.60 -1.04
CA ALA A 49 18.01 2.47 -0.51
C ALA A 49 17.05 3.47 -1.21
N LEU A 50 17.42 4.75 -1.28
CA LEU A 50 16.62 5.78 -1.98
C LEU A 50 16.51 5.50 -3.48
N ALA A 51 17.52 4.90 -4.11
CA ALA A 51 17.46 4.49 -5.51
C ALA A 51 16.37 3.44 -5.78
N LYS A 52 16.03 2.60 -4.78
CA LYS A 52 14.91 1.65 -4.86
C LYS A 52 13.55 2.33 -4.67
N ASP A 53 13.52 3.45 -3.95
CA ASP A 53 12.33 4.27 -3.71
C ASP A 53 12.10 5.34 -4.79
N ILE A 54 12.95 5.42 -5.83
CA ILE A 54 12.66 6.21 -7.03
C ILE A 54 11.40 5.62 -7.66
N LEU A 55 10.27 6.27 -7.40
CA LEU A 55 9.01 6.03 -8.09
C LEU A 55 9.31 6.10 -9.59
N LYS A 56 9.14 4.96 -10.28
CA LYS A 56 9.25 4.95 -11.73
C LYS A 56 8.28 6.02 -12.28
N PRO A 57 8.69 6.79 -13.31
CA PRO A 57 7.85 7.83 -13.89
C PRO A 57 6.43 7.30 -14.13
N HIS A 58 5.42 8.11 -13.81
CA HIS A 58 4.01 7.72 -13.94
C HIS A 58 3.65 7.27 -15.36
N GLU A 59 4.41 7.71 -16.36
CA GLU A 59 4.31 7.30 -17.76
C GLU A 59 4.63 5.81 -17.97
N ALA A 60 5.52 5.22 -17.15
CA ALA A 60 5.80 3.78 -17.12
C ALA A 60 4.69 2.97 -16.42
N MET A 61 3.73 3.64 -15.76
CA MET A 61 2.54 3.02 -15.17
C MET A 61 1.33 3.01 -16.12
N ASN A 62 1.50 3.49 -17.36
CA ASN A 62 0.46 3.42 -18.39
C ASN A 62 0.35 1.99 -18.94
N GLY A 63 -0.42 1.13 -18.27
CA GLY A 63 -0.98 -0.07 -18.90
C GLY A 63 -0.78 -1.39 -18.17
N GLY A 64 -0.04 -1.43 -17.06
CA GLY A 64 0.01 -2.60 -16.18
C GLY A 64 -1.06 -2.47 -15.07
N PRO A 65 -1.81 -3.53 -14.73
CA PRO A 65 -2.68 -3.48 -13.56
C PRO A 65 -1.83 -3.14 -12.32
N LEU A 66 -2.27 -2.17 -11.52
CA LEU A 66 -1.63 -1.72 -10.27
C LEU A 66 -1.10 -2.88 -9.40
N ILE A 67 -1.75 -4.04 -9.48
CA ILE A 67 -1.38 -5.32 -8.86
C ILE A 67 0.06 -5.78 -9.19
N GLU A 68 0.53 -5.59 -10.42
CA GLU A 68 1.87 -6.05 -10.84
C GLU A 68 3.00 -5.16 -10.29
N LEU A 69 2.71 -3.90 -9.97
CA LEU A 69 3.70 -2.91 -9.54
C LEU A 69 3.75 -2.70 -8.03
N VAL A 70 2.62 -2.83 -7.34
CA VAL A 70 2.53 -2.56 -5.89
C VAL A 70 2.73 -3.84 -5.05
N GLY A 71 2.84 -4.99 -5.70
CA GLY A 71 3.19 -6.27 -5.09
C GLY A 71 2.06 -6.87 -4.23
N PRO A 72 2.32 -8.02 -3.58
CA PRO A 72 1.30 -8.80 -2.85
C PRO A 72 0.63 -8.03 -1.70
N ARG A 73 1.18 -6.89 -1.28
CA ARG A 73 0.62 -6.04 -0.24
C ARG A 73 -0.62 -5.26 -0.71
N LEU A 74 -0.72 -4.93 -2.00
CA LEU A 74 -1.91 -4.26 -2.52
C LEU A 74 -3.10 -5.21 -2.59
N GLU A 75 -2.88 -6.47 -2.98
CA GLU A 75 -3.91 -7.51 -2.95
C GLU A 75 -4.41 -7.74 -1.52
N ALA A 76 -3.50 -7.87 -0.56
CA ALA A 76 -3.87 -8.02 0.86
C ALA A 76 -4.64 -6.79 1.39
N PHE A 77 -4.24 -5.58 0.99
CA PHE A 77 -4.95 -4.36 1.35
C PHE A 77 -6.36 -4.33 0.73
N GLN A 78 -6.49 -4.72 -0.53
CA GLN A 78 -7.79 -4.81 -1.21
C GLN A 78 -8.68 -5.87 -0.56
N ASP A 79 -8.16 -7.07 -0.29
CA ASP A 79 -8.89 -8.12 0.41
C ASP A 79 -9.32 -7.69 1.82
N GLY A 80 -8.48 -6.93 2.51
CA GLY A 80 -8.80 -6.28 3.78
C GLY A 80 -9.95 -5.31 3.61
N LEU A 81 -9.82 -4.33 2.70
CA LEU A 81 -10.84 -3.29 2.46
C LEU A 81 -12.20 -3.86 2.06
N MET A 82 -12.22 -4.99 1.34
CA MET A 82 -13.45 -5.69 0.95
C MET A 82 -14.14 -6.43 2.10
N GLN A 83 -13.42 -6.74 3.17
CA GLN A 83 -13.97 -7.37 4.38
C GLN A 83 -14.36 -6.35 5.45
N VAL A 84 -13.99 -5.07 5.25
CA VAL A 84 -14.33 -3.99 6.15
C VAL A 84 -15.84 -3.69 6.08
N SER A 85 -16.44 -3.34 7.22
CA SER A 85 -17.85 -2.97 7.30
C SER A 85 -18.16 -1.67 6.56
N GLU A 86 -19.41 -1.50 6.10
CA GLU A 86 -19.86 -0.27 5.46
C GLU A 86 -19.69 0.98 6.34
N GLU A 87 -19.74 0.84 7.67
CA GLU A 87 -19.48 1.94 8.59
C GLU A 87 -18.05 2.48 8.45
N VAL A 88 -17.06 1.58 8.43
CA VAL A 88 -15.66 1.97 8.32
C VAL A 88 -15.35 2.46 6.90
N LEU A 89 -15.98 1.89 5.87
CA LEU A 89 -15.92 2.44 4.51
C LEU A 89 -16.53 3.85 4.45
N GLY A 90 -17.61 4.10 5.18
CA GLY A 90 -18.22 5.42 5.35
C GLY A 90 -17.24 6.44 5.93
N LYS A 91 -16.57 6.10 7.04
CA LYS A 91 -15.53 6.94 7.66
C LYS A 91 -14.35 7.20 6.72
N PHE A 92 -13.94 6.18 5.95
CA PHE A 92 -12.90 6.37 4.94
C PHE A 92 -13.31 7.38 3.86
N ARG A 93 -14.55 7.30 3.36
CA ARG A 93 -15.10 8.28 2.39
C ARG A 93 -15.17 9.68 2.98
N GLU A 94 -15.50 9.81 4.26
CA GLU A 94 -15.51 11.10 4.96
C GLU A 94 -14.10 11.72 5.04
N MET A 95 -13.09 10.92 5.41
CA MET A 95 -11.69 11.38 5.42
C MET A 95 -11.21 11.85 4.03
N LEU A 96 -11.60 11.14 2.96
CA LEU A 96 -11.29 11.58 1.60
C LEU A 96 -11.91 12.95 1.28
N GLY A 97 -13.07 13.27 1.86
CA GLY A 97 -13.66 14.60 1.77
C GLY A 97 -12.79 15.68 2.40
N ILE A 98 -12.23 15.41 3.57
CA ILE A 98 -11.30 16.32 4.27
C ILE A 98 -10.02 16.51 3.45
N TRP A 99 -9.48 15.43 2.88
CA TRP A 99 -8.27 15.49 2.05
C TRP A 99 -8.49 16.29 0.77
N ALA A 100 -9.65 16.12 0.13
CA ALA A 100 -10.01 16.89 -1.06
C ALA A 100 -10.06 18.40 -0.80
N GLY A 101 -10.43 18.81 0.41
CA GLY A 101 -10.45 20.22 0.84
C GLY A 101 -9.14 20.72 1.44
N SER A 102 -8.10 19.89 1.53
CA SER A 102 -6.80 20.28 2.09
C SER A 102 -6.10 21.31 1.23
N SER A 103 -5.41 22.26 1.86
CA SER A 103 -4.50 23.19 1.18
C SER A 103 -3.26 22.49 0.61
N HIS A 104 -2.99 21.24 1.02
CA HIS A 104 -1.83 20.49 0.56
C HIS A 104 -2.13 19.79 -0.78
N PRO A 105 -1.43 20.15 -1.89
CA PRO A 105 -1.78 19.67 -3.23
C PRO A 105 -1.74 18.14 -3.40
N CYS A 106 -0.82 17.47 -2.71
CA CYS A 106 -0.70 16.01 -2.76
C CYS A 106 -1.96 15.29 -2.21
N LEU A 107 -2.48 15.75 -1.06
CA LEU A 107 -3.64 15.13 -0.43
C LEU A 107 -4.92 15.39 -1.23
N ALA A 108 -5.08 16.62 -1.74
CA ALA A 108 -6.19 16.97 -2.60
C ALA A 108 -6.19 16.12 -3.89
N ARG A 109 -5.03 15.95 -4.53
CA ARG A 109 -4.88 15.12 -5.72
C ARG A 109 -5.17 13.64 -5.45
N MET A 110 -4.67 13.09 -4.34
CA MET A 110 -4.97 11.72 -3.95
C MET A 110 -6.47 11.50 -3.75
N ALA A 111 -7.15 12.40 -3.02
CA ALA A 111 -8.58 12.31 -2.79
C ALA A 111 -9.38 12.36 -4.10
N GLU A 112 -8.98 13.21 -5.03
CA GLU A 112 -9.62 13.32 -6.35
C GLU A 112 -9.46 12.05 -7.19
N VAL A 113 -8.25 11.45 -7.21
CA VAL A 113 -7.99 10.19 -7.91
C VAL A 113 -8.84 9.06 -7.34
N VAL A 114 -8.98 8.98 -6.01
CA VAL A 114 -9.82 7.97 -5.36
C VAL A 114 -11.30 8.21 -5.67
N ARG A 115 -11.78 9.46 -5.62
CA ARG A 115 -13.17 9.84 -5.93
C ARG A 115 -13.58 9.56 -7.38
N ARG A 116 -12.69 9.79 -8.34
CA ARG A 116 -12.93 9.51 -9.77
C ARG A 116 -12.90 8.02 -10.12
N GLY A 117 -12.70 7.17 -9.13
CA GLY A 117 -12.60 5.74 -9.34
C GLY A 117 -11.26 5.26 -9.89
N GLY A 118 -10.26 6.15 -10.05
CA GLY A 118 -8.86 5.74 -10.25
C GLY A 118 -8.27 5.03 -9.02
N GLY A 119 -8.85 5.30 -7.84
CA GLY A 119 -8.66 4.50 -6.62
C GLY A 119 -9.91 3.71 -6.20
N SER A 120 -10.97 3.68 -7.03
CA SER A 120 -12.02 2.67 -6.81
C SER A 120 -11.37 1.34 -7.11
N LEU A 121 -11.28 0.52 -6.06
CA LEU A 121 -11.06 -0.90 -6.16
C LEU A 121 -11.83 -1.41 -7.37
N MET A 122 -11.13 -2.05 -8.32
CA MET A 122 -11.79 -2.86 -9.33
C MET A 122 -12.90 -3.64 -8.61
N PRO A 123 -14.16 -3.61 -9.08
CA PRO A 123 -15.24 -4.35 -8.45
C PRO A 123 -14.73 -5.74 -8.12
N ALA A 124 -14.77 -6.16 -6.85
CA ALA A 124 -14.10 -7.39 -6.40
C ALA A 124 -14.52 -8.67 -7.18
N LYS A 125 -15.64 -8.58 -7.91
CA LYS A 125 -16.09 -9.57 -8.89
C LYS A 125 -15.12 -9.77 -10.08
N LEU A 126 -14.21 -8.83 -10.33
CA LEU A 126 -13.20 -8.87 -11.39
C LEU A 126 -11.80 -9.25 -10.87
N SER A 127 -11.52 -9.11 -9.57
CA SER A 127 -10.20 -9.43 -9.01
C SER A 127 -10.08 -10.87 -8.50
N ARG A 128 -11.17 -11.45 -8.00
CA ARG A 128 -11.17 -12.88 -7.66
C ARG A 128 -11.43 -13.72 -8.90
N PRO A 129 -10.67 -14.81 -9.12
CA PRO A 129 -11.13 -15.90 -9.98
C PRO A 129 -12.58 -16.22 -9.65
N LEU A 130 -13.48 -16.07 -10.62
CA LEU A 130 -14.80 -16.65 -10.47
C LEU A 130 -14.59 -18.15 -10.28
N ARG A 131 -15.20 -18.72 -9.25
CA ARG A 131 -15.07 -20.14 -8.89
C ARG A 131 -16.44 -20.75 -8.63
N GLY A 132 -16.51 -22.09 -8.71
CA GLY A 132 -17.74 -22.85 -8.51
C GLY A 132 -18.47 -23.21 -9.81
N GLY A 133 -19.47 -24.08 -9.69
CA GLY A 133 -20.16 -24.69 -10.83
C GLY A 133 -20.82 -23.68 -11.78
N ALA A 134 -21.44 -22.62 -11.25
CA ALA A 134 -22.08 -21.59 -12.08
C ALA A 134 -21.07 -20.82 -12.95
N ALA A 135 -19.96 -20.36 -12.36
CA ALA A 135 -18.89 -19.68 -13.08
C ALA A 135 -18.18 -20.61 -14.07
N HIS A 136 -18.05 -21.90 -13.73
CA HIS A 136 -17.46 -22.91 -14.60
C HIS A 136 -18.36 -23.22 -15.81
N ALA A 137 -19.66 -23.42 -15.59
CA ALA A 137 -20.63 -23.63 -16.65
C ALA A 137 -20.72 -22.42 -17.61
N ALA A 138 -20.51 -21.20 -17.09
CA ALA A 138 -20.44 -19.97 -17.88
C ALA A 138 -19.08 -19.75 -18.59
N GLY A 139 -18.05 -20.54 -18.28
CA GLY A 139 -16.70 -20.34 -18.83
C GLY A 139 -15.94 -19.12 -18.29
N GLU A 140 -16.46 -18.47 -17.25
CA GLU A 140 -15.87 -17.25 -16.66
C GLU A 140 -14.88 -17.56 -15.52
N CYS A 141 -14.81 -18.83 -15.10
CA CYS A 141 -13.90 -19.23 -14.03
C CYS A 141 -12.42 -19.24 -14.46
N ARG A 142 -11.50 -18.99 -13.50
CA ARG A 142 -10.06 -19.18 -13.77
C ARG A 142 -9.58 -20.55 -13.25
N PRO A 143 -8.95 -21.36 -14.10
CA PRO A 143 -8.47 -22.69 -13.72
C PRO A 143 -7.30 -22.60 -12.73
N CYS A 144 -7.28 -23.53 -11.77
CA CYS A 144 -6.15 -23.71 -10.87
C CYS A 144 -5.00 -24.40 -11.59
N VAL A 145 -3.92 -23.67 -11.90
CA VAL A 145 -2.73 -24.22 -12.58
C VAL A 145 -2.10 -25.37 -11.77
N PHE A 146 -2.16 -25.30 -10.43
CA PHE A 146 -1.64 -26.35 -9.56
C PHE A 146 -2.53 -27.60 -9.56
N ALA A 147 -3.86 -27.44 -9.62
CA ALA A 147 -4.79 -28.57 -9.68
C ALA A 147 -4.70 -29.28 -11.03
N LEU A 148 -4.58 -28.52 -12.13
CA LEU A 148 -4.32 -29.08 -13.47
C LEU A 148 -3.05 -29.93 -13.55
N ARG A 149 -2.08 -29.67 -12.66
CA ARG A 149 -0.83 -30.43 -12.54
C ARG A 149 -0.88 -31.53 -11.46
N GLY A 150 -1.98 -31.66 -10.72
CA GLY A 150 -2.13 -32.61 -9.63
C GLY A 150 -1.30 -32.29 -8.38
N ILE A 151 -0.87 -31.04 -8.20
CA ILE A 151 0.01 -30.62 -7.09
C ILE A 151 -0.62 -29.57 -6.16
N CYS A 152 -1.92 -29.26 -6.35
CA CYS A 152 -2.61 -28.34 -5.46
C CYS A 152 -2.80 -28.98 -4.08
N ARG A 153 -2.40 -28.26 -3.02
CA ARG A 153 -2.55 -28.72 -1.62
C ARG A 153 -3.90 -28.35 -1.00
N ASN A 154 -4.64 -27.45 -1.65
CA ASN A 154 -5.95 -27.01 -1.18
C ASN A 154 -7.04 -27.91 -1.76
N SER A 155 -8.06 -28.24 -0.96
CA SER A 155 -9.28 -28.87 -1.48
C SER A 155 -10.00 -27.93 -2.46
N GLU A 156 -10.87 -28.47 -3.30
CA GLU A 156 -11.70 -27.68 -4.23
C GLU A 156 -12.49 -26.57 -3.52
N SER A 157 -12.99 -26.84 -2.31
CA SER A 157 -13.72 -25.87 -1.50
C SER A 157 -12.83 -24.74 -0.94
N MET A 158 -11.54 -24.99 -0.74
CA MET A 158 -10.60 -24.04 -0.12
C MET A 158 -9.75 -23.28 -1.14
N CYS A 159 -9.55 -23.84 -2.33
CA CYS A 159 -8.75 -23.19 -3.36
C CYS A 159 -9.46 -21.94 -3.91
N ALA A 160 -8.72 -20.85 -4.10
CA ALA A 160 -9.25 -19.63 -4.73
C ALA A 160 -9.57 -19.81 -6.22
N TYR A 161 -9.04 -20.86 -6.86
CA TYR A 161 -9.14 -21.13 -8.29
C TYR A 161 -9.99 -22.37 -8.58
N CYS A 162 -10.55 -22.47 -9.78
CA CYS A 162 -11.43 -23.58 -10.16
C CYS A 162 -10.66 -24.90 -10.33
N HIS A 163 -11.19 -25.98 -9.74
CA HIS A 163 -10.67 -27.35 -9.86
C HIS A 163 -11.51 -28.24 -10.80
N ALA A 164 -12.62 -27.74 -11.32
CA ALA A 164 -13.55 -28.54 -12.12
C ALA A 164 -12.89 -29.09 -13.40
N GLU A 165 -13.34 -30.28 -13.79
CA GLU A 165 -12.88 -30.97 -15.00
C GLU A 165 -13.25 -30.17 -16.27
N GLY A 166 -12.54 -30.38 -17.38
CA GLY A 166 -12.80 -29.66 -18.64
C GLY A 166 -11.91 -28.43 -18.87
N HIS A 167 -11.09 -28.04 -17.90
CA HIS A 167 -10.00 -27.09 -18.13
C HIS A 167 -8.86 -27.75 -18.92
N ALA A 168 -8.69 -27.36 -20.18
CA ALA A 168 -7.58 -27.83 -21.01
C ALA A 168 -6.23 -27.35 -20.44
N LYS A 169 -5.24 -28.25 -20.38
CA LYS A 169 -3.85 -27.86 -20.12
C LYS A 169 -3.41 -26.96 -21.26
N THR A 170 -3.25 -25.66 -21.00
CA THR A 170 -2.61 -24.75 -21.95
C THR A 170 -1.19 -25.23 -22.17
N LYS A 171 -0.94 -25.82 -23.35
CA LYS A 171 0.41 -26.08 -23.84
C LYS A 171 1.07 -24.70 -23.96
N ARG A 172 2.08 -24.42 -23.13
CA ARG A 172 2.97 -23.28 -23.39
C ARG A 172 3.66 -23.59 -24.72
N VAL A 173 3.38 -22.78 -25.72
CA VAL A 173 4.10 -22.75 -27.00
C VAL A 173 5.38 -21.94 -26.78
#